data_AF-A0A6B1DEC2-F1
#
_entry.id   AF-A0A6B1DEC2-F1
#
_cell.length_a   1.000
_cell.length_b   1.000
_cell.length_c   1.000
_cell.angle_alpha   90.00
_cell.angle_beta   90.00
_cell.angle_gamma   90.00
#
_symmetry.space_group_name_H-M   'P 1'
#
loop_
_entity.id
_entity.type
_entity.pdbx_description
1 polymer ?
#
loop_
_entity_poly.entity_id
_entity_poly.type
_entity_poly.pdbx_seq_one_letter_code
_entity_poly.pdbx_strand_id
1 'polypeptide(L)' 'MEKRGVPTAVVVTDAFLHEADVQRTALGAERLEPVVITHPLSTLTDEQIAARAAEAASGARRVLAR' A
#
# COMPACT_ATOMS: atom_id res chain seq x y z
N MET A 1 1.05 7.57 11.90
CA MET A 1 2.10 8.35 11.21
C MET A 1 1.46 9.49 10.41
N GLU A 2 0.53 9.19 9.50
CA GLU A 2 -0.25 10.20 8.76
C GLU A 2 -0.90 11.27 9.66
N LYS A 3 -1.68 10.89 10.69
CA LYS A 3 -2.25 11.84 11.67
C LYS A 3 -1.23 12.72 12.42
N ARG A 4 0.06 12.37 12.37
CA ARG A 4 1.18 13.13 12.96
C ARG A 4 1.92 13.98 11.92
N GLY A 5 1.38 14.11 10.70
CA GLY A 5 1.99 14.88 9.61
C GLY A 5 3.15 14.18 8.91
N VAL A 6 3.36 12.87 9.15
CA VAL A 6 4.43 12.10 8.49
C VAL A 6 3.86 11.47 7.22
N PRO A 7 4.43 11.74 6.02
CA PRO A 7 4.03 11.07 4.79
C PRO A 7 4.03 9.55 4.98
N THR A 8 2.90 8.91 4.71
CA THR A 8 2.68 7.49 5.02
C THR A 8 2.09 6.79 3.80
N ALA A 9 2.81 5.81 3.25
CA ALA A 9 2.28 4.90 2.24
C ALA A 9 1.77 3.63 2.91
N VAL A 10 0.51 3.25 2.67
CA VAL A 10 -0.01 1.93 3.02
C VAL A 10 0.09 1.05 1.80
N VAL A 11 0.68 -0.13 1.94
CA VAL A 11 0.82 -1.10 0.85
C VAL A 11 -0.21 -2.19 1.03
N VAL A 12 -0.94 -2.53 -0.03
CA VAL A 12 -1.95 -3.60 -0.06
C VAL A 12 -1.77 -4.43 -1.32
N THR A 13 -2.07 -5.73 -1.28
CA THR A 13 -2.15 -6.52 -2.52
C THR A 13 -3.52 -6.35 -3.18
N ASP A 14 -3.58 -6.43 -4.51
CA ASP A 14 -4.81 -6.32 -5.32
C ASP A 14 -6.01 -7.16 -4.82
N ALA A 15 -5.76 -8.32 -4.21
CA ALA A 15 -6.78 -9.19 -3.65
C ALA A 15 -7.60 -8.58 -2.49
N PHE A 16 -7.13 -7.48 -1.88
CA PHE A 16 -7.76 -6.87 -0.69
C PHE A 16 -8.20 -5.42 -0.90
N LEU A 17 -8.45 -4.99 -2.14
CA LEU A 17 -8.85 -3.62 -2.43
C LEU A 17 -10.18 -3.25 -1.79
N HIS A 18 -11.14 -4.18 -1.78
CA HIS A 18 -12.45 -3.93 -1.18
C HIS A 18 -12.35 -3.75 0.34
N GLU A 19 -11.63 -4.62 1.03
CA GLU A 19 -11.42 -4.57 2.47
C GLU A 19 -10.64 -3.32 2.87
N ALA A 20 -9.66 -2.91 2.06
CA ALA A 20 -8.93 -1.67 2.28
C ALA A 20 -9.86 -0.45 2.18
N ASP A 21 -10.74 -0.41 1.18
CA ASP A 21 -11.73 0.66 1.00
C ASP A 21 -12.73 0.74 2.15
N VAL A 22 -13.28 -0.40 2.56
CA VAL A 22 -14.19 -0.52 3.71
C VAL A 22 -13.52 0.02 4.98
N GLN A 23 -12.27 -0.38 5.26
CA GLN A 23 -11.54 0.08 6.44
C GLN A 23 -11.24 1.58 6.40
N ARG A 24 -10.83 2.13 5.25
CA ARG A 24 -10.57 3.57 5.13
C ARG A 24 -11.81 4.39 5.42
N THR A 25 -12.95 3.98 4.86
CA THR A 25 -14.24 4.64 5.08
C THR A 25 -14.64 4.56 6.55
N ALA A 26 -14.55 3.37 7.16
CA ALA A 26 -14.90 3.19 8.57
C ALA A 26 -14.01 4.02 9.52
N LEU A 27 -12.77 4.32 9.14
CA LEU A 27 -11.80 5.05 9.95
C LEU A 27 -11.73 6.56 9.63
N GLY A 28 -12.52 7.07 8.67
CA GLY A 28 -12.44 8.44 8.19
C GLY A 28 -11.07 8.77 7.55
N ALA A 29 -10.49 7.80 6.85
CA ALA A 29 -9.18 7.85 6.22
C ALA A 29 -9.26 7.85 4.68
N GLU A 30 -10.30 8.48 4.13
CA GLU A 30 -10.58 8.53 2.68
C GLU A 30 -9.50 9.28 1.90
N ARG A 31 -8.70 10.13 2.57
CA ARG A 31 -7.57 10.86 1.97
C ARG A 31 -6.30 10.04 1.86
N LEU A 32 -6.20 8.92 2.58
CA LEU A 32 -5.13 7.97 2.35
C LEU A 32 -5.23 7.52 0.88
N GLU A 33 -4.20 6.98 0.25
CA GLU A 33 -4.35 6.26 -1.03
C GLU A 33 -3.43 5.06 -0.97
N PRO A 34 -3.94 3.83 -1.09
CA PRO A 34 -3.10 2.66 -0.92
C PRO A 34 -2.21 2.48 -2.15
N VAL A 35 -0.95 2.12 -1.90
CA VAL A 35 -0.07 1.58 -2.93
C VAL A 35 -0.47 0.12 -3.14
N VAL A 36 -1.04 -0.15 -4.31
CA VAL A 36 -1.45 -1.50 -4.68
C VAL A 36 -0.28 -2.21 -5.34
N ILE A 37 0.05 -3.39 -4.83
CA ILE A 37 0.98 -4.33 -5.45
C ILE A 37 0.24 -5.60 -5.84
N THR A 38 0.86 -6.40 -6.69
CA THR A 38 0.25 -7.66 -7.14
C THR A 38 0.15 -8.65 -5.94
N HIS A 39 -0.80 -9.59 -5.96
CA HIS A 39 -0.87 -10.76 -5.04
C HIS A 39 -0.17 -11.99 -5.67
N PRO A 40 0.28 -13.03 -4.93
CA PRO A 40 0.40 -13.20 -3.48
C PRO A 40 1.72 -12.67 -2.92
N LEU A 41 1.93 -12.77 -1.60
CA LEU A 41 3.24 -12.58 -0.95
C LEU A 41 3.73 -13.84 -0.23
N SER A 42 2.84 -14.59 0.41
CA SER A 42 3.18 -15.68 1.34
C SER A 42 3.85 -16.90 0.70
N THR A 43 3.74 -17.06 -0.62
CA THR A 43 4.26 -18.23 -1.36
C THR A 43 5.39 -17.86 -2.33
N LEU A 44 5.82 -16.59 -2.32
CA LEU A 44 6.81 -16.09 -3.25
C LEU A 44 8.22 -16.48 -2.82
N THR A 45 9.10 -16.68 -3.81
CA THR A 45 10.55 -16.74 -3.58
C THR A 45 11.10 -15.36 -3.23
N ASP A 46 12.32 -15.30 -2.70
CA ASP A 46 13.00 -14.03 -2.38
C ASP A 46 13.11 -13.10 -3.61
N GLU A 47 13.39 -13.65 -4.79
CA GLU A 47 13.44 -12.88 -6.04
C GLU A 47 12.08 -12.28 -6.41
N GLN A 48 11.02 -13.06 -6.24
CA GLN A 48 9.65 -12.58 -6.48
C GLN A 48 9.22 -11.56 -5.42
N ILE A 49 9.63 -11.71 -4.16
CA ILE A 49 9.43 -10.70 -3.10
C ILE A 49 10.16 -9.40 -3.45
N ALA A 50 11.40 -9.49 -3.97
CA ALA A 50 12.14 -8.31 -4.40
C ALA A 50 11.41 -7.55 -5.51
N ALA A 51 10.78 -8.26 -6.46
CA ALA A 51 9.94 -7.63 -7.47
C ALA A 51 8.74 -6.88 -6.85
N ARG A 52 8.04 -7.48 -5.87
CA ARG A 52 6.93 -6.80 -5.16
C ARG A 52 7.39 -5.61 -4.32
N ALA A 53 8.58 -5.68 -3.73
CA ALA A 53 9.18 -4.55 -3.06
C ALA A 53 9.46 -3.38 -4.03
N ALA A 54 9.90 -3.67 -5.26
CA ALA A 54 10.11 -2.66 -6.28
C ALA A 54 8.80 -1.99 -6.73
N GLU A 55 7.72 -2.76 -6.91
CA GLU A 55 6.36 -2.24 -7.15
C GLU A 55 5.94 -1.27 -6.03
N ALA A 56 6.05 -1.73 -4.77
CA ALA A 56 5.70 -0.93 -3.59
C ALA A 56 6.52 0.36 -3.50
N ALA A 57 7.84 0.28 -3.72
CA ALA A 57 8.73 1.43 -3.64
C ALA A 57 8.40 2.49 -4.71
N SER A 58 8.02 2.05 -5.92
CA SER A 58 7.57 2.97 -6.97
C SER A 58 6.31 3.73 -6.56
N GLY A 59 5.32 3.03 -6.00
CA GLY A 59 4.10 3.65 -5.50
C GLY A 59 4.34 4.56 -4.31
N ALA A 60 5.18 4.14 -3.35
CA ALA A 60 5.48 4.90 -2.13
C ALA A 60 6.18 6.23 -2.41
N ARG A 61 7.04 6.31 -3.44
CA ARG A 61 7.67 7.57 -3.86
C ARG A 61 6.65 8.64 -4.25
N ARG A 62 5.48 8.26 -4.77
CA ARG A 62 4.41 9.21 -5.11
C ARG A 62 3.80 9.87 -3.88
N VAL A 63 3.86 9.23 -2.71
CA VAL A 63 3.37 9.78 -1.44
C VAL A 63 4.30 10.86 -0.90
N LEU A 64 5.62 10.77 -1.18
CA LEU A 64 6.61 11.77 -0.78
C LEU A 64 6.54 13.06 -1.61
N ALA A 65 5.94 13.00 -2.79
CA ALA A 65 5.81 14.14 -3.71
C ALA A 65 4.52 14.95 -3.49
N ARG A 66 3.73 14.63 -2.46
CA ARG A 66 2.48 15.31 -2.08
C ARG A 66 2.71 16.16 -0.84
#